data_AF-A0A315CP81-F1
#
_entry.id   AF-A0A315CP81-F1
#
_cell.length_a   1.000
_cell.length_b   1.000
_cell.length_c   1.000
_cell.angle_alpha   90.00
_cell.angle_beta   90.00
_cell.angle_gamma   90.00
#
_symmetry.space_group_name_H-M   'P 1'
#
loop_
_entity.id
_entity.type
_entity.pdbx_description
1 polymer ?
#
loop_
_entity_poly.entity_id
_entity_poly.type
_entity_poly.pdbx_seq_one_letter_code
_entity_poly.pdbx_strand_id
1 'polypeptide(L)'
;MFHRPDLPTADLAWLNSSEKGFASLGEAFATPTEPTPLPAAHWVGCNDALRGALGLPTDLWEQQEALELFSGNRLTANQPIYASVYSGHQFGQWAGQLGDGRALNLGAIHTPEGLQEFQLKGAGPTPYSRRGDGRAVLRSSIREFLASEAMHGLGIPTTRALCVTGSPAHVRREEIETAAVVTRVAPSFVRFGHFEHFASNGQIEELRALADHVVTAHFPELQEKQGADRYVALLHEVTQLTAALMAQWQAVGFCHGVMNTDNMSVIGLTLDYGPFQYLDGFDANHICNHSDHQGRYAYARQPQIAYWNLFCLGQALMPLIEEQAPALAALESYKQSFPEAMDQRMRDKLGLTGAHEGDRALAEALLQALQKDHVDYTVFWRRLSVAVRESAQSAQAFEPVRDLFMHREVFDAWCIRYLDRLGPANRQSTGDAMLRTNPKYILRNHLGELAIRQAKTGNFAMVQDLWQVLHAPFDEHPTYEAWAGLAPEWASSIEISCSS
;
A
#
# COMPACT_ATOMS: atom_id res chain seq x y z
N MET A 1 -2.65 20.09 -32.80
CA MET A 1 -2.30 20.81 -31.57
C MET A 1 -3.52 21.61 -31.16
N PHE A 2 -4.27 21.17 -30.15
CA PHE A 2 -5.25 22.03 -29.50
C PHE A 2 -4.47 23.04 -28.65
N HIS A 3 -4.75 24.33 -28.82
CA HIS A 3 -4.20 25.38 -27.98
C HIS A 3 -4.65 25.09 -26.54
N ARG A 4 -3.74 24.65 -25.68
CA ARG A 4 -4.01 24.57 -24.25
C ARG A 4 -4.01 26.01 -23.74
N PRO A 5 -5.01 26.44 -22.95
CA PRO A 5 -4.92 27.72 -22.25
C PRO A 5 -3.76 27.64 -21.26
N ASP A 6 -3.00 28.72 -21.12
CA ASP A 6 -1.92 28.82 -20.14
C ASP A 6 -2.50 28.59 -18.75
N LEU A 7 -1.94 27.64 -18.01
CA LEU A 7 -2.37 27.33 -16.66
C LEU A 7 -1.88 28.42 -15.70
N PRO A 8 -2.71 28.88 -14.76
CA PRO A 8 -2.24 29.79 -13.74
C PRO A 8 -1.26 29.08 -12.81
N THR A 9 -0.31 29.84 -12.30
CA THR A 9 0.63 29.38 -11.28
C THR A 9 -0.01 29.51 -9.89
N ALA A 10 0.22 28.53 -9.01
CA ALA A 10 -0.14 28.63 -7.60
C ALA A 10 0.96 29.36 -6.82
N ASP A 11 0.57 30.36 -6.02
CA ASP A 11 1.48 31.10 -5.13
C ASP A 11 1.19 30.73 -3.68
N LEU A 12 1.51 29.47 -3.35
CA LEU A 12 1.19 28.87 -2.07
C LEU A 12 2.44 28.86 -1.18
N ALA A 13 2.47 29.73 -0.17
CA ALA A 13 3.63 29.88 0.72
C ALA A 13 4.05 28.58 1.44
N TRP A 14 3.11 27.64 1.64
CA TRP A 14 3.38 26.34 2.25
C TRP A 14 3.97 25.32 1.28
N LEU A 15 3.94 25.59 -0.04
CA LEU A 15 4.52 24.73 -1.06
C LEU A 15 6.04 24.95 -1.14
N ASN A 16 6.74 24.54 -0.09
CA ASN A 16 8.18 24.70 0.08
C ASN A 16 8.95 23.61 -0.70
N SER A 17 8.97 23.75 -2.04
CA SER A 17 9.65 22.82 -2.95
C SER A 17 11.16 22.76 -2.70
N SER A 18 11.73 21.57 -2.88
CA SER A 18 13.14 21.27 -2.68
C SER A 18 13.82 20.87 -3.99
N GLU A 19 15.03 21.34 -4.21
CA GLU A 19 15.86 20.93 -5.34
C GLU A 19 16.52 19.56 -5.13
N LYS A 20 16.31 18.89 -3.98
CA LYS A 20 16.99 17.64 -3.59
C LYS A 20 16.16 16.35 -3.81
N GLY A 21 15.04 16.42 -4.54
CA GLY A 21 14.14 15.29 -4.83
C GLY A 21 14.52 14.48 -6.07
N PHE A 22 13.70 13.49 -6.46
CA PHE A 22 13.95 12.66 -7.65
C PHE A 22 14.22 13.47 -8.93
N ALA A 23 13.53 14.60 -9.13
CA ALA A 23 13.72 15.48 -10.28
C ALA A 23 15.16 16.03 -10.43
N SER A 24 15.94 16.07 -9.34
CA SER A 24 17.34 16.50 -9.34
C SER A 24 18.27 15.59 -10.14
N LEU A 25 17.82 14.36 -10.44
CA LEU A 25 18.54 13.41 -11.28
C LEU A 25 18.57 13.83 -12.77
N GLY A 26 17.71 14.77 -13.18
CA GLY A 26 17.72 15.37 -14.51
C GLY A 26 16.78 14.70 -15.52
N GLU A 27 16.90 15.15 -16.78
CA GLU A 27 15.93 14.87 -17.86
C GLU A 27 15.85 13.40 -18.28
N ALA A 28 16.89 12.60 -17.99
CA ALA A 28 16.89 11.16 -18.22
C ALA A 28 15.88 10.42 -17.33
N PHE A 29 15.50 11.02 -16.19
CA PHE A 29 14.61 10.42 -15.19
C PHE A 29 13.22 11.05 -15.18
N ALA A 30 13.17 12.36 -15.40
CA ALA A 30 11.98 13.18 -15.24
C ALA A 30 11.72 14.00 -16.50
N THR A 31 10.51 13.90 -17.06
CA THR A 31 10.09 14.71 -18.20
C THR A 31 9.10 15.78 -17.74
N PRO A 32 9.42 17.09 -17.89
CA PRO A 32 8.48 18.17 -17.62
C PRO A 32 7.17 17.93 -18.37
N THR A 33 6.06 17.89 -17.63
CA THR A 33 4.74 17.53 -18.16
C THR A 33 3.67 18.34 -17.44
N GLU A 34 2.95 19.17 -18.18
CA GLU A 34 1.85 19.94 -17.64
C GLU A 34 0.59 19.08 -17.44
N PRO A 35 -0.17 19.29 -16.35
CA PRO A 35 -1.44 18.63 -16.15
C PRO A 35 -2.48 19.09 -17.18
N THR A 36 -3.54 18.30 -17.32
CA THR A 36 -4.72 18.67 -18.11
C THR A 36 -5.85 19.05 -17.14
N PRO A 37 -6.35 20.29 -17.16
CA PRO A 37 -7.33 20.77 -16.18
C PRO A 37 -8.62 19.99 -16.17
N LEU A 38 -9.33 20.07 -15.05
CA LEU A 38 -10.67 19.52 -14.86
C LEU A 38 -11.68 20.64 -14.53
N PRO A 39 -12.86 20.66 -15.15
CA PRO A 39 -13.91 21.64 -14.82
C PRO A 39 -14.51 21.34 -13.45
N ALA A 40 -14.99 22.39 -12.75
CA ALA A 40 -15.77 22.27 -11.51
C ALA A 40 -15.20 21.26 -10.49
N ALA A 41 -13.88 21.38 -10.25
CA ALA A 41 -13.19 20.58 -9.25
C ALA A 41 -13.79 20.81 -7.85
N HIS A 42 -13.85 19.77 -7.04
CA HIS A 42 -14.32 19.82 -5.65
C HIS A 42 -13.65 18.74 -4.81
N TRP A 43 -13.61 18.93 -3.48
CA TRP A 43 -13.10 17.92 -2.55
C TRP A 43 -14.05 16.73 -2.44
N VAL A 44 -13.46 15.53 -2.40
CA VAL A 44 -14.15 14.24 -2.19
C VAL A 44 -13.69 13.60 -0.89
N GLY A 45 -12.39 13.64 -0.58
CA GLY A 45 -11.83 13.13 0.67
C GLY A 45 -10.66 13.98 1.12
N CYS A 46 -10.60 14.29 2.41
CA CYS A 46 -9.61 15.18 3.00
C CYS A 46 -8.95 14.51 4.21
N ASN A 47 -7.62 14.37 4.17
CA ASN A 47 -6.87 13.73 5.24
C ASN A 47 -6.29 14.76 6.20
N ASP A 48 -7.08 15.14 7.21
CA ASP A 48 -6.66 16.16 8.19
C ASP A 48 -5.47 15.74 9.06
N ALA A 49 -5.35 14.44 9.33
CA ALA A 49 -4.22 13.91 10.09
C ALA A 49 -2.91 14.07 9.32
N LEU A 50 -2.89 13.66 8.05
CA LEU A 50 -1.72 13.83 7.19
C LEU A 50 -1.44 15.30 6.88
N ARG A 51 -2.47 16.11 6.65
CA ARG A 51 -2.32 17.58 6.50
C ARG A 51 -1.55 18.17 7.68
N GLY A 52 -1.96 17.82 8.90
CA GLY A 52 -1.28 18.24 10.13
C GLY A 52 0.16 17.73 10.22
N ALA A 53 0.39 16.45 9.92
CA ALA A 53 1.72 15.83 9.96
C ALA A 53 2.71 16.47 8.95
N LEU A 54 2.22 16.82 7.76
CA LEU A 54 3.00 17.51 6.72
C LEU A 54 3.21 19.00 7.02
N GLY A 55 2.61 19.55 8.08
CA GLY A 55 2.72 20.96 8.44
C GLY A 55 1.98 21.90 7.49
N LEU A 56 0.97 21.40 6.77
CA LEU A 56 0.17 22.21 5.85
C LEU A 56 -0.84 23.10 6.61
N PRO A 57 -1.30 24.22 6.03
CA PRO A 57 -2.20 25.17 6.72
C PRO A 57 -3.48 24.53 7.25
N THR A 58 -4.03 25.08 8.33
CA THR A 58 -5.31 24.62 8.91
C THR A 58 -6.51 24.92 8.05
N ASP A 59 -6.40 25.95 7.19
CA ASP A 59 -7.43 26.40 6.26
C ASP A 59 -7.20 25.85 4.83
N LEU A 60 -6.39 24.78 4.68
CA LEU A 60 -6.02 24.23 3.37
C LEU A 60 -7.24 23.87 2.52
N TRP A 61 -8.28 23.32 3.14
CA TRP A 61 -9.46 22.83 2.43
C TRP A 61 -10.41 23.96 2.00
N GLU A 62 -10.29 25.14 2.59
CA GLU A 62 -10.97 26.37 2.18
C GLU A 62 -10.22 27.12 1.07
N GLN A 63 -8.94 26.81 0.84
CA GLN A 63 -8.11 27.48 -0.18
C GLN A 63 -8.42 26.97 -1.59
N GLN A 64 -9.03 27.84 -2.41
CA GLN A 64 -9.31 27.55 -3.82
C GLN A 64 -8.04 27.22 -4.64
N GLU A 65 -6.93 27.91 -4.37
CA GLU A 65 -5.65 27.62 -5.06
C GLU A 65 -5.12 26.23 -4.73
N ALA A 66 -5.32 25.73 -3.51
CA ALA A 66 -4.93 24.37 -3.12
C ALA A 66 -5.79 23.32 -3.83
N LEU A 67 -7.11 23.54 -3.91
CA LEU A 67 -8.02 22.70 -4.68
C LEU A 67 -7.62 22.65 -6.16
N GLU A 68 -7.30 23.79 -6.75
CA GLU A 68 -6.88 23.88 -8.14
C GLU A 68 -5.52 23.21 -8.37
N LEU A 69 -4.55 23.38 -7.48
CA LEU A 69 -3.25 22.69 -7.57
C LEU A 69 -3.43 21.17 -7.51
N PHE A 70 -4.11 20.65 -6.49
CA PHE A 70 -4.30 19.21 -6.30
C PHE A 70 -5.24 18.57 -7.33
N SER A 71 -5.99 19.37 -8.09
CA SER A 71 -6.80 18.89 -9.23
C SER A 71 -6.05 18.91 -10.57
N GLY A 72 -4.83 19.44 -10.61
CA GLY A 72 -4.08 19.64 -11.86
C GLY A 72 -4.58 20.83 -12.69
N ASN A 73 -5.16 21.83 -12.03
CA ASN A 73 -5.65 23.08 -12.64
C ASN A 73 -4.68 24.25 -12.46
N ARG A 74 -3.58 24.06 -11.72
CA ARG A 74 -2.50 25.03 -11.55
C ARG A 74 -1.13 24.40 -11.68
N LEU A 75 -0.17 25.21 -12.10
CA LEU A 75 1.25 24.88 -12.06
C LEU A 75 1.87 25.33 -10.74
N THR A 76 3.03 24.76 -10.41
CA THR A 76 3.88 25.17 -9.30
C THR A 76 4.81 26.31 -9.75
N ALA A 77 5.02 27.33 -8.90
CA ALA A 77 5.79 28.51 -9.29
C ALA A 77 7.29 28.26 -9.50
N ASN A 78 7.87 27.40 -8.68
CA ASN A 78 9.33 27.32 -8.53
C ASN A 78 9.96 26.09 -9.19
N GLN A 79 9.16 25.08 -9.53
CA GLN A 79 9.64 23.84 -10.13
C GLN A 79 8.65 23.34 -11.19
N PRO A 80 9.12 22.70 -12.27
CA PRO A 80 8.24 22.08 -13.24
C PRO A 80 7.59 20.82 -12.66
N ILE A 81 6.30 20.66 -12.91
CA ILE A 81 5.60 19.39 -12.74
C ILE A 81 6.16 18.39 -13.76
N TYR A 82 6.36 17.13 -13.37
CA TYR A 82 7.01 16.13 -14.24
C TYR A 82 6.38 14.74 -14.12
N ALA A 83 6.63 13.90 -15.14
CA ALA A 83 6.35 12.47 -15.11
C ALA A 83 7.68 11.69 -15.11
N SER A 84 7.82 10.65 -14.30
CA SER A 84 9.03 9.81 -14.30
C SER A 84 8.94 8.66 -15.31
N VAL A 85 10.10 8.25 -15.82
CA VAL A 85 10.23 7.02 -16.62
C VAL A 85 10.62 5.83 -15.76
N TYR A 86 10.04 4.67 -16.05
CA TYR A 86 10.46 3.38 -15.54
C TYR A 86 10.05 2.28 -16.53
N SER A 87 10.50 1.05 -16.30
CA SER A 87 10.07 -0.16 -17.00
C SER A 87 9.56 -1.16 -15.97
N GLY A 88 9.34 -2.42 -16.36
CA GLY A 88 9.06 -3.48 -15.40
C GLY A 88 8.64 -4.80 -16.04
N HIS A 89 8.65 -5.84 -15.21
CA HIS A 89 8.06 -7.13 -15.53
C HIS A 89 6.60 -7.16 -15.10
N GLN A 90 5.70 -7.22 -16.07
CA GLN A 90 4.26 -7.37 -15.83
C GLN A 90 3.86 -8.83 -15.95
N PHE A 91 3.26 -9.39 -14.89
CA PHE A 91 2.92 -10.82 -14.81
C PHE A 91 4.10 -11.78 -15.13
N GLY A 92 5.33 -11.35 -14.80
CA GLY A 92 6.56 -12.11 -15.03
C GLY A 92 7.15 -11.98 -16.44
N GLN A 93 6.57 -11.14 -17.31
CA GLN A 93 7.08 -10.86 -18.65
C GLN A 93 7.60 -9.43 -18.74
N TRP A 94 8.73 -9.22 -19.42
CA TRP A 94 9.26 -7.88 -19.63
C TRP A 94 8.29 -7.04 -20.47
N ALA A 95 7.81 -5.92 -19.92
CA ALA A 95 6.83 -5.06 -20.59
C ALA A 95 7.47 -3.91 -21.39
N GLY A 96 8.80 -3.80 -21.38
CA GLY A 96 9.51 -2.65 -21.93
C GLY A 96 9.24 -1.38 -21.13
N GLN A 97 9.32 -0.23 -21.80
CA GLN A 97 9.10 1.07 -21.18
C GLN A 97 7.65 1.25 -20.70
N LEU A 98 7.56 1.67 -19.44
CA LEU A 98 6.37 2.12 -18.74
C LEU A 98 6.56 3.61 -18.39
N GLY A 99 6.51 3.97 -17.12
CA GLY A 99 6.57 5.35 -16.64
C GLY A 99 5.24 5.81 -16.04
N ASP A 100 5.26 7.02 -15.50
CA ASP A 100 4.10 7.68 -14.91
C ASP A 100 3.07 8.02 -15.99
N GLY A 101 2.30 7.03 -16.43
CA GLY A 101 1.36 7.16 -17.55
C GLY A 101 0.09 7.94 -17.23
N ARG A 102 -0.14 8.27 -15.96
CA ARG A 102 -1.29 9.05 -15.48
C ARG A 102 -1.00 9.74 -14.15
N ALA A 103 0.28 9.89 -13.82
CA ALA A 103 0.71 10.48 -12.57
C ALA A 103 1.64 11.65 -12.89
N LEU A 104 1.55 12.71 -12.11
CA LEU A 104 2.36 13.90 -12.26
C LEU A 104 2.92 14.29 -10.90
N ASN A 105 4.23 14.42 -10.82
CA ASN A 105 4.93 14.76 -9.59
C ASN A 105 5.02 16.28 -9.49
N LEU A 106 4.58 16.82 -8.35
CA LEU A 106 4.72 18.23 -7.99
C LEU A 106 6.13 18.57 -7.51
N GLY A 107 6.97 17.54 -7.33
CA GLY A 107 8.32 17.66 -6.77
C GLY A 107 8.38 17.24 -5.31
N ALA A 108 9.58 17.38 -4.75
CA ALA A 108 9.85 17.13 -3.36
C ALA A 108 9.56 18.38 -2.53
N ILE A 109 8.90 18.23 -1.40
CA ILE A 109 8.44 19.30 -0.52
C ILE A 109 9.05 19.07 0.86
N HIS A 110 9.57 20.14 1.48
CA HIS A 110 10.04 20.11 2.85
C HIS A 110 8.87 20.08 3.83
N THR A 111 8.84 19.07 4.70
CA THR A 111 7.81 18.89 5.74
C THR A 111 8.45 18.57 7.09
N PRO A 112 7.70 18.65 8.20
CA PRO A 112 8.17 18.19 9.51
C PRO A 112 8.57 16.71 9.53
N GLU A 113 8.00 15.88 8.66
CA GLU A 113 8.35 14.46 8.50
C GLU A 113 9.58 14.24 7.59
N GLY A 114 10.24 15.31 7.17
CA GLY A 114 11.35 15.29 6.22
C GLY A 114 10.91 15.62 4.79
N LEU A 115 11.71 15.19 3.81
CA LEU A 115 11.43 15.44 2.41
C LEU A 115 10.34 14.47 1.91
N GLN A 116 9.26 15.01 1.35
CA GLN A 116 8.13 14.22 0.85
C GLN A 116 7.83 14.60 -0.60
N GLU A 117 7.63 13.60 -1.45
CA GLU A 117 7.19 13.80 -2.83
C GLU A 117 5.67 13.77 -2.92
N PHE A 118 5.11 14.71 -3.67
CA PHE A 118 3.67 14.79 -3.91
C PHE A 118 3.39 14.42 -5.37
N GLN A 119 2.44 13.51 -5.58
CA GLN A 119 2.10 12.99 -6.90
C GLN A 119 0.59 13.07 -7.13
N LEU A 120 0.18 13.71 -8.23
CA LEU A 120 -1.20 13.83 -8.69
C LEU A 120 -1.51 12.69 -9.67
N LYS A 121 -2.31 11.71 -9.23
CA LYS A 121 -2.71 10.58 -10.09
C LYS A 121 -4.10 10.82 -10.67
N GLY A 122 -4.18 10.90 -12.00
CA GLY A 122 -5.37 11.27 -12.77
C GLY A 122 -5.33 12.68 -13.37
N ALA A 123 -4.23 13.41 -13.18
CA ALA A 123 -4.08 14.81 -13.59
C ALA A 123 -3.86 15.03 -15.10
N GLY A 124 -3.85 13.97 -15.92
CA GLY A 124 -3.81 14.08 -17.38
C GLY A 124 -2.79 13.14 -18.05
N PRO A 125 -2.78 13.10 -19.39
CA PRO A 125 -1.85 12.28 -20.14
C PRO A 125 -0.42 12.82 -20.06
N THR A 126 0.53 11.90 -20.13
CA THR A 126 1.97 12.12 -20.09
C THR A 126 2.63 11.43 -21.30
N PRO A 127 3.93 11.64 -21.55
CA PRO A 127 4.67 10.87 -22.56
C PRO A 127 4.61 9.34 -22.34
N TYR A 128 4.27 8.91 -21.12
CA TYR A 128 4.23 7.51 -20.69
C TYR A 128 2.82 6.91 -20.67
N SER A 129 1.79 7.66 -21.07
CA SER A 129 0.39 7.18 -21.06
C SER A 129 0.13 6.00 -21.98
N ARG A 130 1.03 5.71 -22.94
CA ARG A 130 0.84 4.70 -23.99
C ARG A 130 -0.48 4.93 -24.72
N ARG A 131 -1.49 4.09 -24.47
CA ARG A 131 -2.85 4.19 -25.05
C ARG A 131 -3.91 4.68 -24.06
N GLY A 132 -3.54 4.96 -22.82
CA GLY A 132 -4.43 5.49 -21.78
C GLY A 132 -4.71 6.99 -21.97
N ASP A 133 -5.79 7.47 -21.36
CA ASP A 133 -6.19 8.89 -21.39
C ASP A 133 -5.51 9.75 -20.32
N GLY A 134 -4.71 9.14 -19.45
CA GLY A 134 -4.04 9.83 -18.34
C GLY A 134 -4.97 10.24 -17.19
N ARG A 135 -6.23 9.78 -17.20
CA ARG A 135 -7.22 10.07 -16.16
C ARG A 135 -7.37 8.93 -15.17
N ALA A 136 -7.88 9.28 -14.00
CA ALA A 136 -8.41 8.35 -13.02
C ALA A 136 -9.90 8.68 -12.79
N VAL A 137 -10.66 7.66 -12.39
CA VAL A 137 -12.10 7.78 -12.11
C VAL A 137 -12.34 7.87 -10.61
N LEU A 138 -13.49 8.44 -10.22
CA LEU A 138 -13.88 8.66 -8.82
C LEU A 138 -13.75 7.39 -7.97
N ARG A 139 -14.22 6.24 -8.48
CA ARG A 139 -14.15 4.97 -7.73
C ARG A 139 -12.71 4.56 -7.42
N SER A 140 -11.79 4.67 -8.38
CA SER A 140 -10.40 4.22 -8.18
C SER A 140 -9.66 5.15 -7.23
N SER A 141 -9.90 6.46 -7.34
CA SER A 141 -9.26 7.45 -6.48
C SER A 141 -9.74 7.34 -5.03
N ILE A 142 -11.03 7.08 -4.79
CA ILE A 142 -11.56 6.80 -3.44
C ILE A 142 -10.95 5.53 -2.86
N ARG A 143 -10.85 4.44 -3.65
CA ARG A 143 -10.26 3.18 -3.19
C ARG A 143 -8.81 3.34 -2.80
N GLU A 144 -8.02 4.01 -3.64
CA GLU A 144 -6.60 4.26 -3.36
C GLU A 144 -6.43 5.14 -2.11
N PHE A 145 -7.24 6.21 -1.97
CA PHE A 145 -7.25 7.04 -0.78
C PHE A 145 -7.53 6.25 0.50
N LEU A 146 -8.61 5.47 0.51
CA LEU A 146 -8.98 4.69 1.69
C LEU A 146 -7.97 3.57 1.98
N ALA A 147 -7.41 2.92 0.95
CA ALA A 147 -6.49 1.80 1.12
C ALA A 147 -5.12 2.25 1.64
N SER A 148 -4.59 3.34 1.10
CA SER A 148 -3.39 4.01 1.62
C SER A 148 -3.52 4.27 3.11
N GLU A 149 -4.64 4.85 3.54
CA GLU A 149 -4.82 5.25 4.93
C GLU A 149 -5.20 4.07 5.83
N ALA A 150 -5.88 3.04 5.31
CA ALA A 150 -6.08 1.78 6.02
C ALA A 150 -4.76 1.06 6.31
N MET A 151 -3.87 0.97 5.32
CA MET A 151 -2.55 0.35 5.52
C MET A 151 -1.71 1.15 6.51
N HIS A 152 -1.77 2.48 6.45
CA HIS A 152 -1.10 3.33 7.44
C HIS A 152 -1.67 3.13 8.87
N GLY A 153 -2.99 3.12 9.03
CA GLY A 153 -3.65 2.89 10.32
C GLY A 153 -3.35 1.49 10.91
N LEU A 154 -3.09 0.50 10.06
CA LEU A 154 -2.60 -0.83 10.47
C LEU A 154 -1.10 -0.86 10.83
N GLY A 155 -0.38 0.26 10.68
CA GLY A 155 1.06 0.34 10.89
C GLY A 155 1.88 -0.34 9.80
N ILE A 156 1.32 -0.50 8.60
CA ILE A 156 1.99 -1.12 7.45
C ILE A 156 2.59 -0.01 6.56
N PRO A 157 3.88 -0.08 6.20
CA PRO A 157 4.50 0.93 5.33
C PRO A 157 3.76 1.07 3.99
N THR A 158 3.45 2.30 3.62
CA THR A 158 2.66 2.61 2.42
C THR A 158 2.83 4.04 1.95
N THR A 159 2.60 4.29 0.66
CA THR A 159 2.30 5.64 0.19
C THR A 159 1.00 6.16 0.79
N ARG A 160 1.02 7.41 1.24
CA ARG A 160 -0.10 8.08 1.87
C ARG A 160 -0.98 8.80 0.84
N ALA A 161 -2.21 9.11 1.21
CA ALA A 161 -3.13 9.87 0.37
C ALA A 161 -3.62 11.12 1.10
N LEU A 162 -3.27 12.30 0.58
CA LEU A 162 -3.60 13.59 1.19
C LEU A 162 -5.05 13.99 0.91
N CYS A 163 -5.50 13.83 -0.33
CA CYS A 163 -6.86 14.16 -0.70
C CYS A 163 -7.29 13.45 -1.99
N VAL A 164 -8.61 13.46 -2.21
CA VAL A 164 -9.23 13.16 -3.51
C VAL A 164 -10.01 14.39 -3.95
N THR A 165 -9.82 14.79 -5.21
CA THR A 165 -10.63 15.79 -5.88
C THR A 165 -11.46 15.15 -6.99
N GLY A 166 -12.69 15.61 -7.18
CA GLY A 166 -13.64 15.12 -8.16
C GLY A 166 -13.99 16.18 -9.21
N SER A 167 -14.42 15.74 -10.39
CA SER A 167 -14.92 16.62 -11.46
C SER A 167 -16.02 15.91 -12.25
N PRO A 168 -17.06 16.62 -12.73
CA PRO A 168 -18.09 16.05 -13.60
C PRO A 168 -17.58 15.69 -15.01
N ALA A 169 -16.29 15.91 -15.33
CA ALA A 169 -15.72 15.49 -16.60
C ALA A 169 -15.86 13.98 -16.81
N HIS A 170 -16.39 13.59 -17.96
CA HIS A 170 -16.62 12.20 -18.30
C HIS A 170 -15.32 11.49 -18.69
N VAL A 171 -15.12 10.30 -18.13
CA VAL A 171 -14.02 9.39 -18.42
C VAL A 171 -14.62 8.05 -18.81
N ARG A 172 -14.18 7.48 -19.93
CA ARG A 172 -14.73 6.22 -20.45
C ARG A 172 -13.92 5.03 -19.95
N ARG A 173 -14.57 4.10 -19.27
CA ARG A 173 -14.06 2.76 -18.91
C ARG A 173 -15.01 1.71 -19.48
N GLU A 174 -15.35 0.69 -18.70
CA GLU A 174 -16.47 -0.21 -18.99
C GLU A 174 -17.78 0.59 -19.08
N GLU A 175 -17.92 1.58 -18.19
CA GLU A 175 -19.02 2.54 -18.17
C GLU A 175 -18.49 3.98 -18.31
N ILE A 176 -19.40 4.94 -18.46
CA ILE A 176 -19.05 6.35 -18.36
C ILE A 176 -19.00 6.73 -16.89
N GLU A 177 -17.84 7.20 -16.44
CA GLU A 177 -17.58 7.61 -15.06
C GLU A 177 -17.13 9.07 -14.99
N THR A 178 -17.00 9.61 -13.77
CA THR A 178 -16.51 10.97 -13.52
C THR A 178 -15.03 10.97 -13.17
N ALA A 179 -14.29 11.96 -13.68
CA ALA A 179 -12.88 12.14 -13.40
C ALA A 179 -12.62 12.45 -11.91
N ALA A 180 -11.48 11.97 -11.43
CA ALA A 180 -10.96 12.33 -10.12
C ALA A 180 -9.43 12.37 -10.15
N VAL A 181 -8.85 13.08 -9.19
CA VAL A 181 -7.41 13.07 -8.91
C VAL A 181 -7.20 12.66 -7.46
N VAL A 182 -6.27 11.74 -7.21
CA VAL A 182 -5.79 11.45 -5.86
C VAL A 182 -4.38 12.03 -5.71
N THR A 183 -4.17 12.82 -4.65
CA THR A 183 -2.87 13.36 -4.28
C THR A 183 -2.17 12.40 -3.35
N ARG A 184 -1.19 11.68 -3.88
CA ARG A 184 -0.35 10.73 -3.17
C ARG A 184 0.84 11.44 -2.55
N VAL A 185 1.26 10.98 -1.38
CA VAL A 185 2.43 11.50 -0.67
C VAL A 185 3.31 10.33 -0.24
N ALA A 186 4.61 10.41 -0.50
CA ALA A 186 5.58 9.42 -0.05
C ALA A 186 6.98 10.04 0.05
N PRO A 187 7.87 9.50 0.90
CA PRO A 187 9.26 9.92 0.90
C PRO A 187 9.97 9.63 -0.43
N SER A 188 9.47 8.65 -1.20
CA SER A 188 9.93 8.37 -2.56
C SER A 188 8.91 7.54 -3.32
N PHE A 189 8.81 7.77 -4.64
CA PHE A 189 8.09 6.90 -5.57
C PHE A 189 9.03 6.02 -6.42
N VAL A 190 10.30 5.86 -6.01
CA VAL A 190 11.24 4.98 -6.71
C VAL A 190 10.83 3.51 -6.56
N ARG A 191 10.87 2.82 -7.70
CA ARG A 191 10.38 1.44 -7.91
C ARG A 191 11.53 0.54 -8.34
N PHE A 192 11.39 -0.78 -8.19
CA PHE A 192 12.36 -1.72 -8.80
C PHE A 192 12.43 -1.50 -10.33
N GLY A 193 11.29 -1.22 -10.94
CA GLY A 193 11.18 -0.87 -12.36
C GLY A 193 12.01 0.33 -12.85
N HIS A 194 12.38 1.26 -11.96
CA HIS A 194 13.29 2.36 -12.32
C HIS A 194 14.71 1.83 -12.54
N PHE A 195 15.20 0.94 -11.68
CA PHE A 195 16.51 0.30 -11.85
C PHE A 195 16.53 -0.58 -13.08
N GLU A 196 15.48 -1.38 -13.29
CA GLU A 196 15.36 -2.24 -14.47
C GLU A 196 15.37 -1.44 -15.77
N HIS A 197 14.76 -0.25 -15.79
CA HIS A 197 14.75 0.63 -16.97
C HIS A 197 16.18 0.95 -17.43
N PHE A 198 16.97 1.59 -16.57
CA PHE A 198 18.33 2.01 -16.92
C PHE A 198 19.27 0.84 -17.18
N ALA A 199 19.14 -0.25 -16.40
CA ALA A 199 19.90 -1.47 -16.62
C ALA A 199 19.62 -2.08 -18.01
N SER A 200 18.33 -2.21 -18.38
CA SER A 200 17.93 -2.80 -19.66
C SER A 200 18.36 -2.00 -20.89
N ASN A 201 18.53 -0.69 -20.73
CA ASN A 201 18.96 0.23 -21.79
C ASN A 201 20.49 0.42 -21.84
N GLY A 202 21.26 -0.24 -20.95
CA GLY A 202 22.72 -0.06 -20.87
C GLY A 202 23.17 1.30 -20.32
N GLN A 203 22.27 2.01 -19.62
CA GLN A 203 22.49 3.34 -19.06
C GLN A 203 23.10 3.24 -17.65
N ILE A 204 24.37 2.83 -17.59
CA ILE A 204 25.04 2.48 -16.31
C ILE A 204 25.26 3.71 -15.42
N GLU A 205 25.54 4.88 -16.00
CA GLU A 205 25.75 6.11 -15.23
C GLU A 205 24.45 6.60 -14.57
N GLU A 206 23.32 6.51 -15.28
CA GLU A 206 22.00 6.80 -14.75
C GLU A 206 21.57 5.78 -13.70
N LEU A 207 21.85 4.49 -13.92
CA LEU A 207 21.63 3.45 -12.93
C LEU A 207 22.41 3.73 -11.63
N ARG A 208 23.67 4.17 -11.76
CA ARG A 208 24.51 4.57 -10.61
C ARG A 208 23.94 5.79 -9.90
N ALA A 209 23.57 6.83 -10.64
CA ALA A 209 22.99 8.04 -10.09
C ALA A 209 21.69 7.75 -9.32
N LEU A 210 20.83 6.86 -9.83
CA LEU A 210 19.63 6.42 -9.13
C LEU A 210 19.95 5.70 -7.82
N ALA A 211 20.88 4.74 -7.86
CA ALA A 211 21.27 3.98 -6.67
C ALA A 211 21.88 4.89 -5.59
N ASP A 212 22.77 5.80 -5.99
CA ASP A 212 23.38 6.78 -5.08
C ASP A 212 22.35 7.76 -4.50
N HIS A 213 21.38 8.20 -5.31
CA HIS A 213 20.27 9.03 -4.83
C HIS A 213 19.44 8.31 -3.76
N VAL A 214 19.04 7.05 -4.03
CA VAL A 214 18.27 6.24 -3.07
C VAL A 214 19.04 6.01 -1.78
N VAL A 215 20.33 5.66 -1.86
CA VAL A 215 21.19 5.50 -0.67
C VAL A 215 21.28 6.81 0.12
N THR A 216 21.54 7.92 -0.56
CA THR A 216 21.70 9.22 0.09
C THR A 216 20.42 9.66 0.80
N ALA A 217 19.26 9.46 0.17
CA ALA A 217 17.98 9.93 0.67
C ALA A 217 17.35 9.02 1.73
N HIS A 218 17.57 7.71 1.67
CA HIS A 218 16.79 6.74 2.45
C HIS A 218 17.60 5.73 3.25
N PHE A 219 18.91 5.59 2.98
CA PHE A 219 19.79 4.64 3.66
C PHE A 219 21.09 5.34 4.12
N PRO A 220 21.01 6.37 4.98
CA PRO A 220 22.16 7.16 5.40
C PRO A 220 23.28 6.32 6.02
N GLU A 221 22.94 5.22 6.69
CA GLU A 221 23.88 4.24 7.25
C GLU A 221 24.76 3.55 6.20
N LEU A 222 24.37 3.58 4.92
CA LEU A 222 25.12 3.00 3.81
C LEU A 222 26.06 4.00 3.13
N GLN A 223 26.03 5.30 3.49
CA GLN A 223 26.82 6.33 2.82
C GLN A 223 28.35 6.12 2.94
N GLU A 224 28.81 5.52 4.04
CA GLU A 224 30.23 5.22 4.27
C GLU A 224 30.75 4.09 3.35
N LYS A 225 29.87 3.25 2.81
CA LYS A 225 30.23 2.20 1.85
C LYS A 225 30.49 2.81 0.47
N GLN A 226 31.38 2.21 -0.30
CA GLN A 226 31.76 2.67 -1.64
C GLN A 226 31.72 1.53 -2.66
N GLY A 227 31.58 1.87 -3.94
CA GLY A 227 31.63 0.89 -5.03
C GLY A 227 30.60 -0.23 -4.88
N ALA A 228 30.97 -1.44 -5.30
CA ALA A 228 30.11 -2.63 -5.26
C ALA A 228 29.52 -2.91 -3.87
N ASP A 229 30.29 -2.73 -2.79
CA ASP A 229 29.85 -2.98 -1.41
C ASP A 229 28.64 -2.15 -1.01
N ARG A 230 28.54 -0.90 -1.51
CA ARG A 230 27.37 -0.03 -1.28
C ARG A 230 26.12 -0.63 -1.91
N TYR A 231 26.21 -1.09 -3.15
CA TYR A 231 25.05 -1.59 -3.89
C TYR A 231 24.61 -2.98 -3.43
N VAL A 232 25.56 -3.81 -2.97
CA VAL A 232 25.26 -5.08 -2.27
C VAL A 232 24.49 -4.79 -0.98
N ALA A 233 24.95 -3.80 -0.20
CA ALA A 233 24.26 -3.42 1.03
C ALA A 233 22.88 -2.81 0.77
N LEU A 234 22.73 -1.98 -0.27
CA LEU A 234 21.43 -1.49 -0.72
C LEU A 234 20.49 -2.66 -1.06
N LEU A 235 20.94 -3.61 -1.88
CA LEU A 235 20.14 -4.79 -2.23
C LEU A 235 19.73 -5.61 -1.01
N HIS A 236 20.62 -5.74 -0.02
CA HIS A 236 20.33 -6.38 1.25
C HIS A 236 19.22 -5.65 2.02
N GLU A 237 19.33 -4.33 2.22
CA GLU A 237 18.32 -3.54 2.94
C GLU A 237 16.95 -3.58 2.25
N VAL A 238 16.91 -3.45 0.92
CA VAL A 238 15.67 -3.56 0.14
C VAL A 238 15.05 -4.96 0.31
N THR A 239 15.89 -6.00 0.39
CA THR A 239 15.45 -7.38 0.66
C THR A 239 14.83 -7.52 2.04
N GLN A 240 15.43 -6.92 3.09
CA GLN A 240 14.90 -6.93 4.45
C GLN A 240 13.56 -6.21 4.55
N LEU A 241 13.47 -4.99 3.99
CA LEU A 241 12.25 -4.20 3.97
C LEU A 241 11.10 -4.93 3.26
N THR A 242 11.41 -5.55 2.12
CA THR A 242 10.42 -6.33 1.34
C THR A 242 9.95 -7.56 2.13
N ALA A 243 10.84 -8.28 2.82
CA ALA A 243 10.48 -9.41 3.66
C ALA A 243 9.54 -9.02 4.80
N ALA A 244 9.85 -7.92 5.50
CA ALA A 244 9.00 -7.38 6.56
C ALA A 244 7.62 -6.96 6.04
N LEU A 245 7.57 -6.27 4.89
CA LEU A 245 6.32 -5.86 4.25
C LEU A 245 5.45 -7.07 3.89
N MET A 246 6.04 -8.12 3.31
CA MET A 246 5.30 -9.35 2.98
C MET A 246 4.74 -10.01 4.23
N ALA A 247 5.50 -10.11 5.32
CA ALA A 247 5.00 -10.65 6.58
C ALA A 247 3.82 -9.83 7.12
N GLN A 248 3.86 -8.50 7.02
CA GLN A 248 2.74 -7.64 7.42
C GLN A 248 1.50 -7.84 6.55
N TRP A 249 1.64 -7.92 5.21
CA TRP A 249 0.51 -8.19 4.30
C TRP A 249 -0.16 -9.52 4.61
N GLN A 250 0.63 -10.58 4.81
CA GLN A 250 0.12 -11.89 5.19
C GLN A 250 -0.60 -11.83 6.55
N ALA A 251 0.00 -11.17 7.55
CA ALA A 251 -0.58 -11.09 8.90
C ALA A 251 -1.97 -10.42 8.98
N VAL A 252 -2.28 -9.50 8.04
CA VAL A 252 -3.58 -8.80 7.99
C VAL A 252 -4.50 -9.31 6.88
N GLY A 253 -4.09 -10.33 6.11
CA GLY A 253 -4.90 -10.84 5.01
C GLY A 253 -4.99 -9.89 3.82
N PHE A 254 -3.98 -9.06 3.56
CA PHE A 254 -3.98 -8.13 2.43
C PHE A 254 -3.50 -8.82 1.15
N CYS A 255 -4.27 -8.65 0.07
CA CYS A 255 -3.95 -9.12 -1.27
C CYS A 255 -3.77 -7.90 -2.19
N HIS A 256 -2.56 -7.72 -2.75
CA HIS A 256 -2.23 -6.59 -3.62
C HIS A 256 -2.82 -6.73 -5.04
N GLY A 257 -2.77 -7.95 -5.60
CA GLY A 257 -3.35 -8.30 -6.90
C GLY A 257 -2.53 -7.92 -8.13
N VAL A 258 -1.55 -7.01 -8.02
CA VAL A 258 -0.65 -6.63 -9.13
C VAL A 258 0.78 -6.37 -8.62
N MET A 259 1.50 -7.42 -8.26
CA MET A 259 2.89 -7.30 -7.78
C MET A 259 3.88 -7.37 -8.95
N ASN A 260 3.67 -6.53 -9.96
CA ASN A 260 4.67 -6.30 -11.00
C ASN A 260 5.89 -5.58 -10.39
N THR A 261 7.06 -5.68 -11.01
CA THR A 261 8.26 -5.02 -10.48
C THR A 261 8.17 -3.48 -10.52
N ASP A 262 7.37 -2.92 -11.43
CA ASP A 262 7.02 -1.50 -11.42
C ASP A 262 6.17 -1.09 -10.21
N ASN A 263 5.49 -2.01 -9.53
CA ASN A 263 4.72 -1.72 -8.32
C ASN A 263 5.47 -2.05 -7.01
N MET A 264 6.74 -2.43 -7.09
CA MET A 264 7.57 -2.69 -5.91
C MET A 264 8.37 -1.44 -5.55
N SER A 265 8.08 -0.85 -4.40
CA SER A 265 8.83 0.29 -3.86
C SER A 265 10.24 -0.14 -3.44
N VAL A 266 11.27 0.65 -3.78
CA VAL A 266 12.65 0.37 -3.32
C VAL A 266 12.80 0.52 -1.80
N ILE A 267 12.00 1.38 -1.18
CA ILE A 267 12.00 1.60 0.28
C ILE A 267 10.90 0.80 1.01
N GLY A 268 10.40 -0.29 0.42
CA GLY A 268 9.48 -1.21 1.10
C GLY A 268 8.10 -0.66 1.45
N LEU A 269 7.55 0.29 0.67
CA LEU A 269 6.19 0.78 0.80
C LEU A 269 5.18 -0.05 -0.02
N THR A 270 3.98 -0.23 0.52
CA THR A 270 2.80 -0.61 -0.28
C THR A 270 2.46 0.52 -1.26
N LEU A 271 2.42 0.22 -2.55
CA LEU A 271 2.41 1.18 -3.65
C LEU A 271 1.43 0.74 -4.76
N ASP A 272 0.66 1.69 -5.31
CA ASP A 272 -0.25 1.49 -6.45
C ASP A 272 -1.40 0.50 -6.20
N TYR A 273 -2.35 0.99 -5.40
CA TYR A 273 -3.60 0.32 -5.10
C TYR A 273 -4.51 0.22 -6.33
N GLY A 274 -4.59 -0.98 -6.91
CA GLY A 274 -5.53 -1.31 -7.99
C GLY A 274 -6.60 -2.29 -7.52
N PRO A 275 -6.53 -3.57 -7.93
CA PRO A 275 -7.49 -4.61 -7.59
C PRO A 275 -7.14 -5.28 -6.25
N PHE A 276 -6.74 -4.47 -5.26
CA PHE A 276 -6.40 -4.98 -3.94
C PHE A 276 -7.67 -5.42 -3.20
N GLN A 277 -7.52 -6.35 -2.26
CA GLN A 277 -8.57 -6.76 -1.35
C GLN A 277 -7.97 -7.18 0.00
N TYR A 278 -8.67 -6.92 1.10
CA TYR A 278 -8.45 -7.67 2.33
C TYR A 278 -9.31 -8.92 2.30
N LEU A 279 -8.82 -10.02 2.87
CA LEU A 279 -9.60 -11.25 3.02
C LEU A 279 -10.79 -11.00 3.94
N ASP A 280 -11.99 -11.35 3.46
CA ASP A 280 -13.14 -11.60 4.33
C ASP A 280 -12.97 -13.01 4.93
N GLY A 281 -13.63 -14.03 4.35
CA GLY A 281 -13.34 -15.43 4.66
C GLY A 281 -11.91 -15.81 4.28
N PHE A 282 -11.21 -16.53 5.15
CA PHE A 282 -9.83 -16.95 4.87
C PHE A 282 -9.78 -17.96 3.72
N ASP A 283 -9.11 -17.56 2.65
CA ASP A 283 -8.72 -18.44 1.55
C ASP A 283 -7.28 -18.12 1.12
N ALA A 284 -6.37 -19.06 1.39
CA ALA A 284 -4.96 -18.96 1.05
C ALA A 284 -4.74 -18.81 -0.46
N ASN A 285 -5.65 -19.35 -1.28
CA ASN A 285 -5.56 -19.28 -2.73
C ASN A 285 -6.35 -18.12 -3.34
N HIS A 286 -6.86 -17.19 -2.50
CA HIS A 286 -7.67 -16.07 -2.97
C HIS A 286 -6.95 -15.24 -4.05
N ILE A 287 -7.66 -14.98 -5.15
CA ILE A 287 -7.21 -14.17 -6.27
C ILE A 287 -8.08 -12.91 -6.31
N CYS A 288 -7.53 -11.80 -5.83
CA CYS A 288 -8.25 -10.51 -5.77
C CYS A 288 -8.36 -9.80 -7.12
N ASN A 289 -7.48 -10.13 -8.08
CA ASN A 289 -7.45 -9.52 -9.40
C ASN A 289 -8.12 -10.43 -10.44
N HIS A 290 -9.27 -10.00 -10.96
CA HIS A 290 -10.01 -10.74 -11.98
C HIS A 290 -9.22 -10.99 -13.28
N SER A 291 -8.21 -10.19 -13.58
CA SER A 291 -7.31 -10.38 -14.74
C SER A 291 -6.18 -11.39 -14.47
N ASP A 292 -5.99 -11.84 -13.23
CA ASP A 292 -4.98 -12.81 -12.85
C ASP A 292 -5.52 -14.25 -12.93
N HIS A 293 -5.83 -14.71 -14.14
CA HIS A 293 -6.43 -16.03 -14.37
C HIS A 293 -5.56 -17.21 -13.91
N GLN A 294 -4.26 -17.01 -13.72
CA GLN A 294 -3.31 -18.05 -13.27
C GLN A 294 -3.05 -17.99 -11.76
N GLY A 295 -3.63 -17.00 -11.07
CA GLY A 295 -3.40 -16.73 -9.65
C GLY A 295 -1.94 -16.43 -9.33
N ARG A 296 -1.20 -15.79 -10.24
CA ARG A 296 0.21 -15.41 -10.01
C ARG A 296 0.37 -14.61 -8.72
N TYR A 297 -0.55 -13.68 -8.48
CA TYR A 297 -0.58 -12.77 -7.35
C TYR A 297 -1.61 -13.18 -6.28
N ALA A 298 -1.99 -14.46 -6.24
CA ALA A 298 -2.83 -15.00 -5.16
C ALA A 298 -2.19 -14.75 -3.78
N TYR A 299 -3.04 -14.65 -2.75
CA TYR A 299 -2.62 -14.32 -1.38
C TYR A 299 -1.39 -15.10 -0.89
N ALA A 300 -1.41 -16.44 -0.96
CA ALA A 300 -0.30 -17.27 -0.50
C ALA A 300 0.95 -17.20 -1.38
N ARG A 301 0.83 -16.69 -2.62
CA ARG A 301 1.97 -16.55 -3.55
C ARG A 301 2.73 -15.25 -3.39
N GLN A 302 2.15 -14.23 -2.75
CA GLN A 302 2.78 -12.90 -2.62
C GLN A 302 4.23 -12.96 -2.09
N PRO A 303 4.57 -13.76 -1.05
CA PRO A 303 5.95 -13.81 -0.56
C PRO A 303 6.94 -14.38 -1.58
N GLN A 304 6.51 -15.36 -2.38
CA GLN A 304 7.36 -15.98 -3.41
C GLN A 304 7.52 -15.05 -4.62
N ILE A 305 6.46 -14.31 -4.97
CA ILE A 305 6.51 -13.29 -6.01
C ILE A 305 7.40 -12.12 -5.62
N ALA A 306 7.31 -11.65 -4.37
CA ALA A 306 8.20 -10.60 -3.88
C ALA A 306 9.67 -11.04 -3.96
N TYR A 307 9.96 -12.30 -3.63
CA TYR A 307 11.30 -12.85 -3.77
C TYR A 307 11.76 -12.89 -5.24
N TRP A 308 10.88 -13.28 -6.16
CA TRP A 308 11.17 -13.22 -7.59
C TRP A 308 11.42 -11.77 -8.07
N ASN A 309 10.63 -10.80 -7.60
CA ASN A 309 10.83 -9.38 -7.92
C ASN A 309 12.17 -8.85 -7.39
N LEU A 310 12.62 -9.32 -6.21
CA LEU A 310 13.94 -8.98 -5.67
C LEU A 310 15.07 -9.52 -6.56
N PHE A 311 14.93 -10.71 -7.15
CA PHE A 311 15.89 -11.19 -8.15
C PHE A 311 15.93 -10.31 -9.40
N CYS A 312 14.78 -9.78 -9.85
CA CYS A 312 14.76 -8.81 -10.96
C CYS A 312 15.54 -7.53 -10.60
N LEU A 313 15.35 -7.00 -9.38
CA LEU A 313 16.13 -5.86 -8.89
C LEU A 313 17.63 -6.19 -8.79
N GLY A 314 17.98 -7.35 -8.24
CA GLY A 314 19.37 -7.80 -8.14
C GLY A 314 20.03 -7.91 -9.50
N GLN A 315 19.32 -8.47 -10.50
CA GLN A 315 19.78 -8.52 -11.89
C GLN A 315 19.99 -7.11 -12.48
N ALA A 316 19.12 -6.16 -12.17
CA ALA A 316 19.25 -4.78 -12.62
C ALA A 316 20.46 -4.07 -11.98
N LEU A 317 20.83 -4.42 -10.75
CA LEU A 317 21.99 -3.86 -10.04
C LEU A 317 23.32 -4.54 -10.38
N MET A 318 23.31 -5.67 -11.09
CA MET A 318 24.55 -6.39 -11.47
C MET A 318 25.61 -5.55 -12.18
N PRO A 319 25.28 -4.59 -13.07
CA PRO A 319 26.29 -3.71 -13.68
C PRO A 319 27.05 -2.84 -12.68
N LEU A 320 26.51 -2.62 -11.47
CA LEU A 320 27.16 -1.86 -10.41
C LEU A 320 27.82 -2.75 -9.35
N ILE A 321 27.28 -3.95 -9.12
CA ILE A 321 27.82 -4.92 -8.15
C ILE A 321 28.98 -5.73 -8.75
N GLU A 322 28.92 -6.03 -10.06
CA GLU A 322 29.88 -6.79 -10.87
C GLU A 322 30.03 -8.28 -10.46
N GLU A 323 29.92 -8.62 -9.18
CA GLU A 323 30.09 -9.97 -8.65
C GLU A 323 28.77 -10.64 -8.25
N GLN A 324 28.53 -11.84 -8.76
CA GLN A 324 27.28 -12.57 -8.53
C GLN A 324 27.12 -13.08 -7.09
N ALA A 325 28.21 -13.56 -6.48
CA ALA A 325 28.18 -14.17 -5.15
C ALA A 325 27.64 -13.23 -4.05
N PRO A 326 28.13 -11.98 -3.90
CA PRO A 326 27.61 -11.06 -2.89
C PRO A 326 26.16 -10.62 -3.17
N ALA A 327 25.79 -10.41 -4.43
CA ALA A 327 24.40 -10.10 -4.80
C ALA A 327 23.44 -11.25 -4.42
N LEU A 328 23.84 -12.49 -4.70
CA LEU A 328 23.04 -13.66 -4.35
C LEU A 328 22.92 -13.81 -2.83
N ALA A 329 24.00 -13.61 -2.07
CA ALA A 329 23.96 -13.66 -0.61
C ALA A 329 23.00 -12.60 -0.02
N ALA A 330 23.00 -11.38 -0.57
CA ALA A 330 22.06 -10.33 -0.18
C ALA A 330 20.60 -10.75 -0.41
N LEU A 331 20.30 -11.36 -1.57
CA LEU A 331 18.96 -11.86 -1.90
C LEU A 331 18.54 -13.06 -1.04
N GLU A 332 19.44 -14.02 -0.83
CA GLU A 332 19.14 -15.26 -0.10
C GLU A 332 18.81 -15.03 1.38
N SER A 333 19.22 -13.89 1.95
CA SER A 333 18.79 -13.46 3.29
C SER A 333 17.26 -13.46 3.45
N TYR A 334 16.50 -13.23 2.37
CA TYR A 334 15.03 -13.29 2.37
C TYR A 334 14.47 -14.63 2.89
N LYS A 335 15.16 -15.74 2.59
CA LYS A 335 14.74 -17.10 3.00
C LYS A 335 14.75 -17.27 4.52
N GLN A 336 15.48 -16.42 5.24
CA GLN A 336 15.49 -16.36 6.69
C GLN A 336 14.58 -15.22 7.20
N SER A 337 14.73 -14.01 6.66
CA SER A 337 14.06 -12.82 7.18
C SER A 337 12.54 -12.87 7.06
N PHE A 338 11.99 -13.37 5.93
CA PHE A 338 10.53 -13.44 5.76
C PHE A 338 9.89 -14.43 6.74
N PRO A 339 10.33 -15.70 6.86
CA PRO A 339 9.76 -16.62 7.84
C PRO A 339 9.89 -16.15 9.29
N GLU A 340 11.00 -15.52 9.67
CA GLU A 340 11.18 -14.96 11.02
C GLU A 340 10.21 -13.80 11.30
N ALA A 341 10.08 -12.88 10.36
CA ALA A 341 9.12 -11.78 10.46
C ALA A 341 7.68 -12.30 10.52
N MET A 342 7.33 -13.29 9.69
CA MET A 342 6.00 -13.90 9.67
C MET A 342 5.68 -14.62 10.98
N ASP A 343 6.62 -15.41 11.50
CA ASP A 343 6.45 -16.07 12.80
C ASP A 343 6.25 -15.06 13.93
N GLN A 344 7.00 -13.95 13.91
CA GLN A 344 6.82 -12.89 14.90
C GLN A 344 5.42 -12.27 14.80
N ARG A 345 4.94 -11.95 13.60
CA ARG A 345 3.56 -11.46 13.41
C ARG A 345 2.52 -12.45 13.93
N MET A 346 2.67 -13.74 13.65
CA MET A 346 1.74 -14.75 14.14
C MET A 346 1.77 -14.90 15.66
N ARG A 347 2.95 -14.84 16.29
CA ARG A 347 3.08 -14.80 17.75
C ARG A 347 2.38 -13.58 18.34
N ASP A 348 2.60 -12.39 17.77
CA ASP A 348 1.98 -11.15 18.24
C ASP A 348 0.44 -11.23 18.17
N LYS A 349 -0.11 -11.77 17.08
CA LYS A 349 -1.55 -11.95 16.87
C LYS A 349 -2.16 -12.98 17.83
N LEU A 350 -1.39 -13.99 18.22
CA LEU A 350 -1.76 -15.02 19.19
C LEU A 350 -1.47 -14.60 20.65
N GLY A 351 -0.84 -13.45 20.89
CA GLY A 351 -0.45 -13.00 22.23
C GLY A 351 0.66 -13.85 22.85
N LEU A 352 1.49 -14.52 22.04
CA LEU A 352 2.58 -15.38 22.49
C LEU A 352 3.86 -14.57 22.70
N THR A 353 4.42 -14.66 23.91
CA THR A 353 5.73 -14.08 24.23
C THR A 353 6.83 -15.14 24.12
N GLY A 354 7.99 -14.74 23.57
CA GLY A 354 9.12 -15.64 23.35
C GLY A 354 8.86 -16.64 22.21
N ALA A 355 9.91 -16.97 21.47
CA ALA A 355 9.82 -17.96 20.39
C ALA A 355 9.93 -19.38 20.95
N HIS A 356 8.97 -20.24 20.63
CA HIS A 356 9.00 -21.67 20.96
C HIS A 356 8.92 -22.52 19.68
N GLU A 357 9.55 -23.69 19.69
CA GLU A 357 9.65 -24.59 18.51
C GLU A 357 8.28 -24.97 17.92
N GLY A 358 7.25 -25.10 18.77
CA GLY A 358 5.89 -25.46 18.34
C GLY A 358 5.02 -24.31 17.80
N ASP A 359 5.49 -23.06 17.85
CA ASP A 359 4.65 -21.88 17.54
C ASP A 359 4.20 -21.87 16.08
N ARG A 360 5.10 -22.23 15.16
CA ARG A 360 4.77 -22.29 13.73
C ARG A 360 3.72 -23.35 13.44
N ALA A 361 3.90 -24.56 13.95
CA ALA A 361 2.93 -25.65 13.79
C ALA A 361 1.56 -25.29 14.38
N LEU A 362 1.53 -24.55 15.51
CA LEU A 362 0.31 -24.05 16.12
C LEU A 362 -0.40 -23.04 15.22
N ALA A 363 0.33 -22.08 14.64
CA ALA A 363 -0.23 -21.09 13.72
C ALA A 363 -0.71 -21.73 12.40
N GLU A 364 0.05 -22.66 11.82
CA GLU A 364 -0.33 -23.38 10.59
C GLU A 364 -1.60 -24.20 10.79
N ALA A 365 -1.71 -24.93 11.91
CA ALA A 365 -2.92 -25.70 12.23
C ALA A 365 -4.15 -24.79 12.37
N LEU A 366 -3.98 -23.58 12.90
CA LEU A 366 -5.06 -22.58 12.95
C LEU A 366 -5.47 -22.14 11.55
N LEU A 367 -4.52 -21.71 10.72
CA LEU A 367 -4.81 -21.24 9.36
C LEU A 367 -5.49 -22.32 8.51
N GLN A 368 -5.11 -23.59 8.68
CA GLN A 368 -5.80 -24.73 8.05
C GLN A 368 -7.25 -24.87 8.52
N ALA A 369 -7.53 -24.64 9.81
CA ALA A 369 -8.90 -24.66 10.33
C ALA A 369 -9.73 -23.48 9.76
N LEU A 370 -9.14 -22.27 9.69
CA LEU A 370 -9.81 -21.11 9.08
C LEU A 370 -10.12 -21.37 7.60
N GLN A 371 -9.17 -21.96 6.85
CA GLN A 371 -9.36 -22.31 5.44
C GLN A 371 -10.49 -23.30 5.25
N LYS A 372 -10.52 -24.36 6.06
CA LYS A 372 -11.51 -25.45 5.92
C LYS A 372 -12.94 -24.94 6.04
N ASP A 373 -13.17 -23.99 6.95
CA ASP A 373 -14.49 -23.46 7.25
C ASP A 373 -14.75 -22.07 6.64
N HIS A 374 -13.79 -21.54 5.85
CA HIS A 374 -13.83 -20.18 5.29
C HIS A 374 -14.15 -19.11 6.34
N VAL A 375 -13.55 -19.23 7.52
CA VAL A 375 -13.78 -18.33 8.66
C VAL A 375 -13.30 -16.92 8.33
N ASP A 376 -14.08 -15.89 8.67
CA ASP A 376 -13.69 -14.50 8.49
C ASP A 376 -12.39 -14.18 9.24
N TYR A 377 -11.37 -13.76 8.51
CA TYR A 377 -10.01 -13.65 9.00
C TYR A 377 -9.89 -12.60 10.10
N THR A 378 -10.36 -11.38 9.84
CA THR A 378 -10.28 -10.27 10.81
C THR A 378 -11.16 -10.51 12.03
N VAL A 379 -12.40 -10.99 11.83
CA VAL A 379 -13.33 -11.26 12.95
C VAL A 379 -12.80 -12.37 13.85
N PHE A 380 -12.20 -13.43 13.30
CA PHE A 380 -11.56 -14.47 14.10
C PHE A 380 -10.50 -13.88 15.04
N TRP A 381 -9.54 -13.11 14.49
CA TRP A 381 -8.46 -12.54 15.27
C TRP A 381 -8.97 -11.61 16.36
N ARG A 382 -9.94 -10.75 16.04
CA ARG A 382 -10.53 -9.83 17.03
C ARG A 382 -11.27 -10.57 18.13
N ARG A 383 -12.11 -11.57 17.78
CA ARG A 383 -12.85 -12.36 18.78
C ARG A 383 -11.92 -13.22 19.63
N LEU A 384 -10.83 -13.74 19.07
CA LEU A 384 -9.81 -14.47 19.84
C LEU A 384 -9.17 -13.56 20.89
N SER A 385 -8.80 -12.32 20.53
CA SER A 385 -8.26 -11.34 21.49
C SER A 385 -9.22 -11.07 22.65
N VAL A 386 -10.51 -10.88 22.34
CA VAL A 386 -11.57 -10.67 23.34
C VAL A 386 -11.73 -11.90 24.23
N ALA A 387 -11.80 -13.09 23.63
CA ALA A 387 -11.92 -14.35 24.36
C ALA A 387 -10.75 -14.58 25.32
N VAL A 388 -9.52 -14.32 24.88
CA VAL A 388 -8.33 -14.40 25.75
C VAL A 388 -8.45 -13.44 26.92
N ARG A 389 -8.78 -12.16 26.66
CA ARG A 389 -8.97 -11.14 27.70
C ARG A 389 -10.01 -11.56 28.75
N GLU A 390 -11.15 -12.09 28.29
CA GLU A 390 -12.30 -12.43 29.13
C GLU A 390 -12.20 -13.81 29.78
N SER A 391 -11.36 -14.70 29.27
CA SER A 391 -11.14 -16.04 29.82
C SER A 391 -10.49 -16.05 31.21
N ALA A 392 -10.04 -14.89 31.70
CA ALA A 392 -9.66 -14.71 33.11
C ALA A 392 -10.87 -14.78 34.06
N GLN A 393 -12.08 -14.50 33.56
CA GLN A 393 -13.29 -14.34 34.37
C GLN A 393 -14.41 -15.33 33.98
N SER A 394 -14.39 -15.87 32.75
CA SER A 394 -15.42 -16.78 32.26
C SER A 394 -14.83 -17.97 31.50
N ALA A 395 -15.26 -19.18 31.87
CA ALA A 395 -14.94 -20.41 31.13
C ALA A 395 -15.60 -20.46 29.74
N GLN A 396 -16.63 -19.64 29.48
CA GLN A 396 -17.35 -19.58 28.21
C GLN A 396 -16.84 -18.49 27.26
N ALA A 397 -15.75 -17.79 27.61
CA ALA A 397 -15.23 -16.67 26.82
C ALA A 397 -14.89 -17.02 25.35
N PHE A 398 -14.62 -18.29 25.06
CA PHE A 398 -14.28 -18.77 23.71
C PHE A 398 -15.49 -19.17 22.84
N GLU A 399 -16.72 -19.22 23.38
CA GLU A 399 -17.90 -19.63 22.60
C GLU A 399 -18.13 -18.75 21.35
N PRO A 400 -17.98 -17.40 21.41
CA PRO A 400 -18.13 -16.55 20.21
C PRO A 400 -17.07 -16.80 19.13
N VAL A 401 -15.91 -17.35 19.49
CA VAL A 401 -14.86 -17.77 18.55
C VAL A 401 -15.23 -19.13 17.96
N ARG A 402 -15.68 -20.05 18.81
CA ARG A 402 -16.12 -21.39 18.43
C ARG A 402 -17.30 -21.37 17.46
N ASP A 403 -18.23 -20.42 17.64
CA ASP A 403 -19.38 -20.20 16.74
C ASP A 403 -18.99 -19.76 15.31
N LEU A 404 -17.74 -19.35 15.09
CA LEU A 404 -17.26 -19.06 13.73
C LEU A 404 -16.97 -20.32 12.91
N PHE A 405 -16.81 -21.47 13.57
CA PHE A 405 -16.42 -22.72 12.92
C PHE A 405 -17.63 -23.63 12.69
N MET A 406 -17.72 -24.22 11.50
CA MET A 406 -18.64 -25.31 11.22
C MET A 406 -18.18 -26.58 11.94
N HIS A 407 -16.87 -26.84 11.93
CA HIS A 407 -16.23 -27.97 12.60
C HIS A 407 -15.65 -27.54 13.95
N ARG A 408 -16.54 -27.31 14.92
CA ARG A 408 -16.19 -26.81 16.26
C ARG A 408 -15.14 -27.67 16.96
N GLU A 409 -15.17 -28.99 16.76
CA GLU A 409 -14.22 -29.94 17.33
C GLU A 409 -12.77 -29.69 16.89
N VAL A 410 -12.56 -29.17 15.67
CA VAL A 410 -11.24 -28.83 15.16
C VAL A 410 -10.69 -27.61 15.92
N PHE A 411 -11.52 -26.57 16.09
CA PHE A 411 -11.15 -25.41 16.90
C PHE A 411 -10.93 -25.79 18.36
N ASP A 412 -11.81 -26.62 18.95
CA ASP A 412 -11.71 -27.05 20.35
C ASP A 412 -10.36 -27.76 20.61
N ALA A 413 -9.97 -28.68 19.71
CA ALA A 413 -8.68 -29.38 19.80
C ALA A 413 -7.47 -28.44 19.63
N TRP A 414 -7.57 -27.44 18.76
CA TRP A 414 -6.54 -26.42 18.60
C TRP A 414 -6.43 -25.51 19.82
N CYS A 415 -7.57 -25.05 20.35
CA CYS A 415 -7.66 -24.13 21.48
C CYS A 415 -7.01 -24.71 22.75
N ILE A 416 -7.16 -26.02 22.99
CA ILE A 416 -6.47 -26.70 24.10
C ILE A 416 -4.94 -26.52 23.99
N ARG A 417 -4.36 -26.76 22.82
CA ARG A 417 -2.90 -26.61 22.60
C ARG A 417 -2.48 -25.14 22.68
N TYR A 418 -3.31 -24.24 22.15
CA TYR A 418 -3.05 -22.80 22.22
C TYR A 418 -3.04 -22.31 23.67
N LEU A 419 -4.01 -22.70 24.49
CA LEU A 419 -4.09 -22.29 25.90
C LEU A 419 -2.96 -22.89 26.74
N ASP A 420 -2.53 -24.13 26.45
CA ASP A 420 -1.33 -24.71 27.06
C ASP A 420 -0.07 -23.88 26.72
N ARG A 421 0.08 -23.51 25.44
CA ARG A 421 1.18 -22.65 24.98
C ARG A 421 1.12 -21.23 25.54
N LEU A 422 -0.08 -20.66 25.69
CA LEU A 422 -0.30 -19.34 26.29
C LEU A 422 0.05 -19.33 27.78
N GLY A 423 -0.20 -20.45 28.46
CA GLY A 423 0.05 -20.63 29.87
C GLY A 423 -0.92 -19.87 30.78
N PRO A 424 -0.65 -19.86 32.10
CA PRO A 424 -1.54 -19.23 33.10
C PRO A 424 -1.29 -17.71 33.27
N ALA A 425 -0.28 -17.13 32.61
CA ALA A 425 0.10 -15.75 32.83
C ALA A 425 -0.95 -14.75 32.31
N ASN A 426 -1.18 -13.70 33.12
CA ASN A 426 -2.13 -12.59 32.98
C ASN A 426 -2.89 -12.46 31.62
N ARG A 427 -3.92 -13.31 31.45
CA ARG A 427 -4.72 -13.39 30.22
C ARG A 427 -5.40 -12.07 29.83
N GLN A 428 -5.75 -11.24 30.82
CA GLN A 428 -6.31 -9.91 30.57
C GLN A 428 -5.30 -9.04 29.81
N SER A 429 -4.08 -8.89 30.34
CA SER A 429 -3.04 -8.09 29.67
C SER A 429 -2.63 -8.66 28.31
N THR A 430 -2.65 -9.99 28.16
CA THR A 430 -2.36 -10.64 26.88
C THR A 430 -3.44 -10.33 25.85
N GLY A 431 -4.72 -10.46 26.22
CA GLY A 431 -5.83 -10.07 25.36
C GLY A 431 -5.79 -8.58 24.98
N ASP A 432 -5.46 -7.69 25.93
CA ASP A 432 -5.29 -6.26 25.64
C ASP A 432 -4.15 -5.99 24.64
N ALA A 433 -3.05 -6.73 24.74
CA ALA A 433 -1.97 -6.67 23.75
C ALA A 433 -2.42 -7.17 22.37
N MET A 434 -3.16 -8.29 22.33
CA MET A 434 -3.71 -8.81 21.09
C MET A 434 -4.72 -7.84 20.45
N LEU A 435 -5.51 -7.09 21.23
CA LEU A 435 -6.45 -6.09 20.69
C LEU A 435 -5.74 -4.91 20.01
N ARG A 436 -4.49 -4.60 20.40
CA ARG A 436 -3.65 -3.60 19.73
C ARG A 436 -2.95 -4.13 18.46
N THR A 437 -2.94 -5.46 18.27
CA THR A 437 -2.32 -6.12 17.11
C THR A 437 -3.38 -6.62 16.11
N ASN A 438 -4.55 -7.02 16.59
CA ASN A 438 -5.63 -7.59 15.79
C ASN A 438 -6.70 -6.50 15.55
N PRO A 439 -6.78 -5.95 14.33
CA PRO A 439 -7.69 -4.85 14.04
C PRO A 439 -9.14 -5.30 14.18
N LYS A 440 -9.99 -4.36 14.57
CA LYS A 440 -11.44 -4.52 14.53
C LYS A 440 -12.00 -4.19 13.14
N TYR A 441 -11.39 -3.20 12.48
CA TYR A 441 -11.82 -2.69 11.18
C TYR A 441 -10.74 -2.88 10.12
N ILE A 442 -11.16 -3.27 8.92
CA ILE A 442 -10.34 -3.30 7.71
C ILE A 442 -11.16 -2.69 6.57
N LEU A 443 -10.50 -2.25 5.49
CA LEU A 443 -11.21 -1.74 4.31
C LEU A 443 -11.77 -2.92 3.50
N ARG A 444 -12.90 -3.47 3.97
CA ARG A 444 -13.65 -4.50 3.24
C ARG A 444 -14.17 -3.91 1.93
N ASN A 445 -14.18 -4.72 0.86
CA ASN A 445 -14.58 -4.26 -0.47
C ASN A 445 -15.99 -3.65 -0.50
N HIS A 446 -16.93 -4.25 0.24
CA HIS A 446 -18.30 -3.77 0.28
C HIS A 446 -18.42 -2.39 0.96
N LEU A 447 -17.59 -2.09 1.96
CA LEU A 447 -17.56 -0.76 2.60
C LEU A 447 -17.05 0.30 1.61
N GLY A 448 -15.95 -0.02 0.90
CA GLY A 448 -15.45 0.84 -0.17
C GLY A 448 -16.49 1.07 -1.27
N GLU A 449 -17.18 0.02 -1.71
CA GLU A 449 -18.25 0.11 -2.72
C GLU A 449 -19.45 0.95 -2.26
N LEU A 450 -19.87 0.81 -1.00
CA LEU A 450 -20.94 1.64 -0.42
C LEU A 450 -20.55 3.12 -0.42
N ALA A 451 -19.32 3.44 -0.01
CA ALA A 451 -18.82 4.81 -0.03
C ALA A 451 -18.76 5.38 -1.46
N ILE A 452 -18.32 4.58 -2.43
CA ILE A 452 -18.28 4.96 -3.85
C ILE A 452 -19.69 5.21 -4.41
N ARG A 453 -20.66 4.35 -4.09
CA ARG A 453 -22.06 4.54 -4.52
C ARG A 453 -22.64 5.85 -4.00
N GLN A 454 -22.37 6.17 -2.73
CA GLN A 454 -22.80 7.44 -2.14
C GLN A 454 -22.08 8.64 -2.79
N ALA A 455 -20.77 8.52 -3.02
CA ALA A 455 -19.96 9.54 -3.68
C ALA A 455 -20.43 9.85 -5.11
N LYS A 456 -20.88 8.84 -5.87
CA LYS A 456 -21.48 9.04 -7.22
C LYS A 456 -22.73 9.92 -7.20
N THR A 457 -23.40 10.05 -6.06
CA THR A 457 -24.55 10.95 -5.86
C THR A 457 -24.18 12.33 -5.31
N GLY A 458 -22.87 12.62 -5.17
CA GLY A 458 -22.35 13.87 -4.61
C GLY A 458 -22.30 13.90 -3.08
N ASN A 459 -22.52 12.76 -2.41
CA ASN A 459 -22.44 12.68 -0.96
C ASN A 459 -21.17 11.92 -0.54
N PHE A 460 -20.24 12.61 0.11
CA PHE A 460 -18.92 12.08 0.45
C PHE A 460 -18.76 11.71 1.93
N ALA A 461 -19.82 11.78 2.73
CA ALA A 461 -19.75 11.56 4.19
C ALA A 461 -19.11 10.22 4.54
N MET A 462 -19.53 9.12 3.91
CA MET A 462 -18.99 7.80 4.21
C MET A 462 -17.52 7.64 3.79
N VAL A 463 -17.02 8.40 2.80
CA VAL A 463 -15.58 8.40 2.49
C VAL A 463 -14.79 8.95 3.67
N GLN A 464 -15.26 10.06 4.25
CA GLN A 464 -14.62 10.68 5.42
C GLN A 464 -14.78 9.82 6.67
N ASP A 465 -15.95 9.24 6.90
CA ASP A 465 -16.23 8.38 8.05
C ASP A 465 -15.38 7.09 8.00
N LEU A 466 -15.26 6.46 6.83
CA LEU A 466 -14.38 5.29 6.66
C LEU A 466 -12.92 5.67 6.88
N TRP A 467 -12.46 6.80 6.33
CA TRP A 467 -11.10 7.27 6.59
C TRP A 467 -10.82 7.41 8.09
N GLN A 468 -11.75 8.01 8.84
CA GLN A 468 -11.61 8.20 10.29
C GLN A 468 -11.51 6.86 11.04
N VAL A 469 -12.36 5.88 10.69
CA VAL A 469 -12.32 4.54 11.30
C VAL A 469 -11.04 3.80 10.95
N LEU A 470 -10.62 3.86 9.68
CA LEU A 470 -9.44 3.16 9.17
C LEU A 470 -8.13 3.76 9.66
N HIS A 471 -8.12 5.02 10.11
CA HIS A 471 -6.98 5.65 10.77
C HIS A 471 -6.72 5.08 12.17
N ALA A 472 -7.75 4.55 12.84
CA ALA A 472 -7.65 3.92 14.16
C ALA A 472 -8.36 2.54 14.17
N PRO A 473 -7.86 1.56 13.39
CA PRO A 473 -8.61 0.33 13.09
C PRO A 473 -8.68 -0.66 14.26
N PHE A 474 -7.85 -0.47 15.30
CA PHE A 474 -7.81 -1.31 16.50
C PHE A 474 -8.79 -0.85 17.58
N ASP A 475 -9.21 0.41 17.50
CA ASP A 475 -10.05 1.08 18.50
C ASP A 475 -11.51 0.70 18.36
N GLU A 476 -12.27 0.99 19.41
CA GLU A 476 -13.73 0.89 19.40
C GLU A 476 -14.32 2.15 18.75
N HIS A 477 -15.28 1.94 17.84
CA HIS A 477 -16.00 3.01 17.15
C HIS A 477 -17.51 2.74 17.27
N PRO A 478 -18.16 3.12 18.39
CA PRO A 478 -19.55 2.69 18.68
C PRO A 478 -20.57 3.05 17.59
N THR A 479 -20.39 4.19 16.92
CA THR A 479 -21.24 4.61 15.79
C THR A 479 -21.12 3.70 14.57
N TYR A 480 -19.98 3.01 14.43
CA TYR A 480 -19.61 2.25 13.23
C TYR A 480 -19.50 0.74 13.50
N GLU A 481 -20.09 0.24 14.59
CA GLU A 481 -20.01 -1.17 14.99
C GLU A 481 -20.39 -2.15 13.86
N ALA A 482 -21.37 -1.77 13.04
CA ALA A 482 -21.83 -2.57 11.90
C ALA A 482 -20.72 -2.84 10.87
N TRP A 483 -19.69 -1.99 10.77
CA TRP A 483 -18.58 -2.14 9.83
C TRP A 483 -17.54 -3.17 10.29
N ALA A 484 -17.56 -3.57 11.56
CA ALA A 484 -16.71 -4.64 12.09
C ALA A 484 -17.30 -6.05 11.79
N GLY A 485 -18.53 -6.10 11.29
CA GLY A 485 -19.25 -7.33 11.00
C GLY A 485 -18.71 -8.12 9.80
N LEU A 486 -19.36 -9.25 9.55
CA LEU A 486 -19.13 -10.05 8.35
C LEU A 486 -19.59 -9.30 7.10
N ALA A 487 -18.96 -9.57 5.98
CA ALA A 487 -19.43 -9.06 4.70
C ALA A 487 -20.84 -9.60 4.38
N PRO A 488 -21.73 -8.77 3.81
CA PRO A 488 -23.04 -9.22 3.36
C PRO A 488 -22.91 -10.16 2.15
N GLU A 489 -23.91 -11.01 1.92
CA GLU A 489 -23.86 -12.08 0.90
C GLU A 489 -23.56 -11.54 -0.52
N TRP A 490 -24.11 -10.38 -0.88
CA TRP A 490 -23.87 -9.71 -2.16
C TRP A 490 -22.44 -9.18 -2.34
N ALA A 491 -21.65 -9.06 -1.28
CA ALA A 491 -20.28 -8.58 -1.37
C ALA A 491 -19.38 -9.52 -2.20
N SER A 492 -19.74 -10.81 -2.25
CA SER A 492 -19.05 -11.83 -3.05
C SER A 492 -19.06 -11.56 -4.56
N SER A 493 -19.98 -10.73 -5.05
CA SER A 493 -20.08 -10.38 -6.47
C SER A 493 -19.32 -9.09 -6.85
N ILE A 494 -18.57 -8.49 -5.91
CA ILE A 494 -17.82 -7.26 -6.19
C ILE A 494 -16.52 -7.61 -6.92
N GLU A 495 -16.42 -7.20 -8.18
CA GLU A 495 -15.19 -7.27 -8.96
C GLU A 495 -14.47 -5.92 -8.94
N ILE A 496 -13.15 -5.97 -8.71
CA ILE A 496 -12.32 -4.79 -8.60
C ILE A 496 -11.31 -4.84 -9.72
N SER A 497 -11.28 -3.78 -10.51
CA SER A 497 -10.48 -3.73 -11.71
C SER A 497 -9.33 -2.72 -11.65
N CYS A 498 -8.24 -3.06 -12.34
CA CYS A 498 -7.16 -2.13 -12.67
C CYS A 498 -7.56 -1.11 -13.73
N SER A 499 -8.71 -1.29 -14.41
CA SER A 499 -9.25 -0.37 -15.41
C SER A 499 -9.79 0.88 -14.71
N SER A 500 -8.88 1.61 -14.10
CA SER A 500 -9.03 2.99 -13.67
C SER A 500 -8.74 3.94 -14.78
#